data_AF-A0A9E4VJ40-F1
#
_entry.id   AF-A0A9E4VJ40-F1
#
_cell.length_a   1.000
_cell.length_b   1.000
_cell.length_c   1.000
_cell.angle_alpha   90.00
_cell.angle_beta   90.00
_cell.angle_gamma   90.00
#
_symmetry.space_group_name_H-M   'P 1'
#
loop_
_entity.id
_entity.type
_entity.pdbx_description
1 polymer ?
#
loop_
_entity_poly.entity_id
_entity_poly.type
_entity_poly.pdbx_seq_one_letter_code
_entity_poly.pdbx_strand_id
1 'polypeptide(L)' 'MTNLFQGKSLAEQKALLAQLERAGASLYRTFAEQEPDDERKKELLRAAEKEEENARTLEDQA' A
#
# COMPACT_ATOMS: atom_id res chain seq x y z
N MET A 1 -11.47 -14.32 -5.88
CA MET A 1 -10.23 -13.59 -6.19
C MET A 1 -10.63 -12.34 -6.95
N THR A 2 -10.09 -11.17 -6.58
CA THR A 2 -10.39 -9.91 -7.26
C THR A 2 -10.09 -10.03 -8.74
N ASN A 3 -11.07 -9.73 -9.61
CA ASN A 3 -10.91 -9.70 -11.08
C ASN A 3 -9.73 -8.82 -11.55
N LEU A 4 -9.22 -7.96 -10.67
CA LEU A 4 -8.12 -7.03 -10.90
C LEU A 4 -6.82 -7.69 -11.41
N PHE A 5 -6.53 -8.92 -10.97
CA PHE A 5 -5.30 -9.64 -11.33
C PHE A 5 -5.50 -10.68 -12.45
N GLN A 6 -6.74 -10.95 -12.86
CA GLN A 6 -7.05 -12.01 -13.80
C GLN A 6 -6.44 -11.72 -15.18
N GLY A 7 -5.77 -12.72 -15.76
CA GLY A 7 -5.14 -12.61 -17.09
C GLY A 7 -3.79 -11.87 -17.13
N LYS A 8 -3.31 -11.35 -15.99
CA LYS A 8 -2.01 -10.68 -15.88
C LYS A 8 -0.90 -11.69 -15.61
N SER A 9 0.27 -11.49 -16.22
CA SER A 9 1.51 -12.17 -15.85
C SER A 9 1.91 -11.86 -14.40
N LEU A 10 2.79 -12.68 -13.83
CA LEU A 10 3.27 -12.44 -12.45
C LEU A 10 3.93 -11.06 -12.29
N ALA A 11 4.70 -10.62 -13.28
CA ALA A 11 5.33 -9.30 -13.27
C ALA A 11 4.28 -8.17 -13.26
N GLU A 12 3.25 -8.27 -14.10
CA GLU A 12 2.14 -7.31 -14.11
C GLU A 12 1.34 -7.32 -12.80
N GLN A 13 1.15 -8.49 -12.19
CA GLN A 13 0.48 -8.58 -10.89
C GLN A 13 1.31 -7.90 -9.79
N LYS A 14 2.63 -8.11 -9.75
CA LYS A 14 3.53 -7.45 -8.80
C LYS A 14 3.56 -5.94 -9.00
N ALA A 15 3.70 -5.48 -10.24
CA ALA A 15 3.70 -4.05 -10.55
C ALA A 15 2.37 -3.37 -10.18
N LEU A 16 1.24 -4.05 -10.44
CA LEU A 16 -0.07 -3.56 -10.04
C LEU A 16 -0.23 -3.53 -8.51
N LEU A 17 0.21 -4.58 -7.82
CA LEU A 17 0.15 -4.61 -6.37
C LEU A 17 1.02 -3.50 -5.77
N ALA A 18 2.24 -3.29 -6.25
CA ALA A 18 3.10 -2.18 -5.80
C ALA A 18 2.40 -0.82 -5.93
N GLN A 19 1.67 -0.57 -7.03
CA GLN A 19 0.89 0.67 -7.18
C GLN A 19 -0.24 0.79 -6.15
N LEU A 20 -0.92 -0.32 -5.84
CA LEU A 20 -1.96 -0.35 -4.81
C LEU A 20 -1.36 -0.09 -3.42
N GLU A 21 -0.19 -0.65 -3.12
CA GLU A 21 0.55 -0.39 -1.87
C GLU A 21 0.91 1.10 -1.76
N ARG A 22 1.43 1.72 -2.82
CA ARG A 22 1.70 3.18 -2.85
C ARG A 22 0.43 4.02 -2.60
N ALA A 23 -0.68 3.63 -3.23
CA ALA A 23 -1.97 4.29 -3.02
C ALA A 23 -2.48 4.10 -1.58
N GLY A 24 -2.35 2.89 -1.03
CA GLY A 24 -2.68 2.56 0.35
C GLY A 24 -1.89 3.42 1.34
N ALA A 25 -0.58 3.57 1.14
CA ALA A 25 0.26 4.45 1.96
C ALA A 25 -0.25 5.90 1.96
N SER A 26 -0.60 6.43 0.79
CA SER A 26 -1.15 7.79 0.66
C SER A 26 -2.49 7.93 1.39
N LEU A 27 -3.36 6.92 1.31
CA LEU A 27 -4.65 6.92 2.00
C LEU A 27 -4.47 6.88 3.52
N TYR A 28 -3.60 6.01 4.03
CA TYR A 28 -3.30 5.95 5.46
C TYR A 28 -2.76 7.28 6.01
N ARG A 29 -1.88 7.97 5.27
CA ARG A 29 -1.42 9.32 5.64
C ARG A 29 -2.56 10.32 5.68
N THR A 30 -3.42 10.30 4.67
CA THR A 30 -4.61 11.18 4.60
C THR A 30 -5.56 10.94 5.78
N PHE A 31 -5.72 9.68 6.20
CA PHE A 31 -6.51 9.33 7.38
C PHE A 31 -5.83 9.78 8.67
N ALA A 32 -4.51 9.61 8.78
CA ALA A 32 -3.74 10.04 9.95
C ALA A 32 -3.78 11.57 10.16
N GLU A 33 -3.88 12.36 9.09
CA GLU A 33 -4.06 13.82 9.18
C GLU A 33 -5.40 14.23 9.79
N GLN A 34 -6.43 13.38 9.65
CA GLN A 34 -7.79 13.64 10.10
C GLN A 34 -8.14 12.94 11.42
N GLU A 35 -7.25 12.10 11.95
CA GLU A 35 -7.50 11.30 13.15
C GLU A 35 -7.19 12.11 14.43
N PRO A 36 -8.18 12.33 15.31
CA PRO A 36 -7.99 13.06 16.57
C PRO A 36 -7.30 12.26 17.68
N ASP A 37 -7.32 10.92 17.64
CA ASP A 37 -6.64 10.09 18.63
C ASP A 37 -5.18 9.84 18.24
N ASP A 38 -4.26 10.27 19.11
CA ASP A 38 -2.81 10.21 18.84
C ASP A 38 -2.28 8.78 18.65
N GLU A 39 -2.87 7.78 19.32
CA GLU A 39 -2.44 6.39 19.16
C GLU A 39 -2.92 5.80 17.84
N ARG A 40 -4.18 6.06 17.46
CA ARG A 40 -4.70 5.66 16.14
C ARG A 40 -3.95 6.35 15.00
N LYS A 41 -3.63 7.63 15.16
CA LYS A 41 -2.80 8.37 14.21
C LYS A 41 -1.44 7.70 14.02
N LYS A 42 -0.77 7.27 15.09
CA LYS A 42 0.49 6.53 15.01
C LYS A 42 0.33 5.20 14.27
N GLU A 43 -0.73 4.44 14.53
CA GLU A 43 -0.96 3.17 13.82
C GLU A 43 -1.22 3.38 12.33
N LEU A 44 -1.97 4.42 11.95
CA LEU A 44 -2.19 4.78 10.54
C LEU A 44 -0.87 5.15 9.85
N LEU A 45 0.01 5.91 10.51
CA LEU A 45 1.32 6.23 9.96
C LEU A 45 2.21 4.99 9.83
N ARG A 46 2.21 4.08 10.80
CA ARG A 46 2.93 2.80 10.68
C ARG A 46 2.39 1.93 9.55
N ALA A 47 1.07 1.91 9.37
CA ALA A 47 0.46 1.21 8.24
C ALA A 47 0.96 1.80 6.92
N ALA A 48 1.02 3.13 6.78
CA ALA A 48 1.57 3.78 5.59
C ALA A 48 3.03 3.40 5.33
N GLU A 49 3.88 3.36 6.36
CA GLU A 49 5.27 2.93 6.24
C GLU A 49 5.38 1.48 5.76
N LYS A 50 4.50 0.60 6.28
CA LYS A 50 4.46 -0.81 5.89
C LYS A 50 4.08 -0.99 4.43
N GLU A 51 3.08 -0.28 3.93
CA GLU A 51 2.71 -0.36 2.50
C GLU A 51 3.87 0.12 1.62
N GLU A 52 4.63 1.14 2.02
CA GLU A 52 5.81 1.57 1.25
C GLU A 52 6.93 0.53 1.22
N GLU A 53 7.14 -0.21 2.31
CA GLU A 53 8.06 -1.35 2.32
C GLU A 53 7.60 -2.47 1.38
N ASN A 54 6.30 -2.77 1.39
CA ASN A 54 5.71 -3.77 0.51
C ASN A 54 5.88 -3.35 -0.96
N ALA A 55 5.58 -2.09 -1.28
CA ALA A 55 5.75 -1.53 -2.63
C ALA A 55 7.20 -1.68 -3.13
N ARG A 56 8.19 -1.26 -2.31
CA ARG A 56 9.63 -1.42 -2.65
C ARG A 56 9.99 -2.88 -2.89
N THR A 57 9.53 -3.79 -2.02
CA THR A 57 9.79 -5.23 -2.15
C THR A 57 9.24 -5.80 -3.47
N LEU A 58 8.06 -5.33 -3.90
CA LEU A 58 7.44 -5.77 -5.14
C LEU A 58 8.12 -5.16 -6.38
N GLU A 59 8.54 -3.90 -6.29
CA GLU A 59 9.28 -3.17 -7.33
C GLU A 59 10.66 -3.80 -7.57
N ASP A 60 11.39 -4.18 -6.51
CA ASP A 60 12.73 -4.78 -6.60
C ASP A 60 12.71 -6.23 -7.15
N GLN A 61 11.53 -6.85 -7.21
CA GLN A 61 11.35 -8.25 -7.66
C GLN A 61 10.63 -8.39 -9.01
N ALA A 62 10.37 -7.27 -9.69
CA ALA A 62 9.70 -7.22 -11.00
C ALA A 62 10.73 -7.19 -12.14
#